data_AF-A0A3D5B020-F1
#
_entry.id   AF-A0A3D5B020-F1
#
_cell.length_a   1.000
_cell.length_b   1.000
_cell.length_c   1.000
_cell.angle_alpha   90.00
_cell.angle_beta   90.00
_cell.angle_gamma   90.00
#
_symmetry.space_group_name_H-M   'P 1'
#
loop_
_entity.id
_entity.type
_entity.pdbx_description
1 polymer ?
#
loop_
_entity_poly.entity_id
_entity_poly.type
_entity_poly.pdbx_seq_one_letter_code
_entity_poly.pdbx_strand_id
1 'polypeptide(L)'
;AKAAEAKRQAQEKRKAAEAEKQRKEQERQTAIKRKKETEERRRAAEQSLKEQLASEEQDRKRQQEFEKRRAEQAARTQSELDRYEGLIRQQVERNWVRPAGWSKNMECVVRVRLSPTGEVIKATVIRPSGNPPFDRSVENAVYKASPLPLPEDKGLFEHFRELELRFRPEGLT
;
A
#
# COMPACT_ATOMS: atom_id res chain seq x y z
N ALA A 1 -96.28 -27.52 -8.80
CA ALA A 1 -95.35 -27.23 -7.68
C ALA A 1 -94.02 -27.99 -7.82
N LYS A 2 -94.00 -29.33 -7.80
CA LYS A 2 -92.76 -30.17 -7.82
C LYS A 2 -91.74 -29.87 -8.95
N ALA A 3 -92.19 -29.54 -10.16
CA ALA A 3 -91.31 -29.25 -11.30
C ALA A 3 -90.54 -27.90 -11.18
N ALA A 4 -91.12 -26.92 -10.48
CA ALA A 4 -90.47 -25.62 -10.25
C ALA A 4 -89.42 -25.70 -9.13
N GLU A 5 -89.66 -26.55 -8.14
CA GLU A 5 -88.75 -26.80 -7.02
C GLU A 5 -87.51 -27.60 -7.44
N ALA A 6 -87.69 -28.63 -8.28
CA ALA A 6 -86.59 -29.40 -8.86
C ALA A 6 -85.66 -28.54 -9.76
N LYS A 7 -86.24 -27.60 -10.52
CA LYS A 7 -85.45 -26.64 -11.33
C LYS A 7 -84.65 -25.66 -10.46
N ARG A 8 -85.21 -25.18 -9.34
CA ARG A 8 -84.50 -24.30 -8.40
C ARG A 8 -83.33 -25.02 -7.72
N GLN A 9 -83.54 -26.24 -7.22
CA GLN A 9 -82.48 -27.04 -6.60
C GLN A 9 -81.35 -27.39 -7.57
N ALA A 10 -81.68 -27.70 -8.84
CA ALA A 10 -80.66 -27.95 -9.86
C ALA A 10 -79.86 -26.68 -10.21
N GLN A 11 -80.49 -25.51 -10.21
CA GLN A 11 -79.85 -24.23 -10.49
C GLN A 11 -78.95 -23.78 -9.33
N GLU A 12 -79.36 -23.98 -8.07
CA GLU A 12 -78.53 -23.74 -6.89
C GLU A 12 -77.30 -24.66 -6.85
N LYS A 13 -77.46 -25.97 -7.11
CA LYS A 13 -76.32 -26.90 -7.16
C LYS A 13 -75.32 -26.53 -8.26
N ARG A 14 -75.78 -26.05 -9.42
CA ARG A 14 -74.89 -25.56 -10.49
C ARG A 14 -74.16 -24.28 -10.09
N LYS A 15 -74.85 -23.32 -9.48
CA LYS A 15 -74.23 -22.08 -8.98
C LYS A 15 -73.20 -22.36 -7.87
N ALA A 16 -73.51 -23.28 -6.95
CA ALA A 16 -72.58 -23.69 -5.89
C ALA A 16 -71.34 -24.39 -6.45
N ALA A 17 -71.51 -25.31 -7.41
CA ALA A 17 -70.39 -25.99 -8.06
C ALA A 17 -69.52 -25.05 -8.90
N GLU A 18 -70.11 -24.05 -9.56
CA GLU A 18 -69.38 -23.03 -10.31
C GLU A 18 -68.61 -22.08 -9.38
N ALA A 19 -69.23 -21.65 -8.28
CA ALA A 19 -68.57 -20.84 -7.26
C ALA A 19 -67.40 -21.57 -6.58
N GLU A 20 -67.52 -22.88 -6.32
CA GLU A 20 -66.43 -23.69 -5.77
C GLU A 20 -65.28 -23.84 -6.78
N LYS A 21 -65.57 -24.08 -8.06
CA LYS A 21 -64.55 -24.14 -9.12
C LYS A 21 -63.83 -22.80 -9.28
N GLN A 22 -64.56 -21.69 -9.26
CA GLN A 22 -63.96 -20.35 -9.32
C GLN A 22 -63.06 -20.07 -8.11
N ARG A 23 -63.50 -20.43 -6.89
CA ARG A 23 -62.67 -20.30 -5.68
C ARG A 23 -61.39 -21.14 -5.76
N LYS A 24 -61.47 -22.41 -6.15
CA LYS A 24 -60.30 -23.29 -6.30
C LYS A 24 -59.32 -22.76 -7.36
N GLU A 25 -59.82 -22.24 -8.48
CA GLU A 25 -58.95 -21.66 -9.50
C GLU A 25 -58.29 -20.35 -9.01
N GLN A 26 -59.04 -19.47 -8.33
CA GLN A 26 -58.48 -18.26 -7.71
C GLN A 26 -57.40 -18.58 -6.67
N GLU A 27 -57.62 -19.59 -5.83
CA GLU A 27 -56.67 -20.04 -4.82
C GLU A 27 -55.40 -20.63 -5.46
N ARG A 28 -55.55 -21.40 -6.54
CA ARG A 28 -54.42 -21.94 -7.29
C ARG A 28 -53.62 -20.85 -7.98
N GLN A 29 -54.29 -19.87 -8.59
CA GLN A 29 -53.63 -18.73 -9.26
C GLN A 29 -52.89 -17.83 -8.25
N THR A 30 -53.49 -17.56 -7.08
CA THR A 30 -52.83 -16.79 -6.01
C THR A 30 -51.65 -17.54 -5.40
N ALA A 31 -51.75 -18.87 -5.21
CA ALA A 31 -50.64 -19.69 -4.75
C ALA A 31 -49.48 -19.71 -5.77
N ILE A 32 -49.77 -19.81 -7.07
CA ILE A 32 -48.75 -19.75 -8.13
C ILE A 32 -48.08 -18.37 -8.16
N LYS A 33 -48.85 -17.28 -8.10
CA LYS A 33 -48.31 -15.92 -8.06
C LYS A 33 -47.41 -15.69 -6.84
N ARG A 34 -47.84 -16.09 -5.64
CA ARG A 34 -47.03 -15.99 -4.42
C ARG A 34 -45.72 -16.78 -4.50
N LYS A 35 -45.75 -18.00 -5.07
CA LYS A 35 -44.55 -18.81 -5.28
C LYS A 35 -43.58 -18.16 -6.27
N LYS A 36 -44.08 -17.61 -7.39
CA LYS A 36 -43.25 -16.90 -8.37
C LYS A 36 -42.60 -15.64 -7.77
N GLU A 37 -43.39 -14.81 -7.08
CA GLU A 37 -42.88 -13.59 -6.45
C GLU A 37 -41.82 -13.90 -5.38
N THR A 38 -42.02 -14.94 -4.58
CA THR A 38 -41.04 -15.36 -3.55
C THR A 38 -39.73 -15.84 -4.20
N GLU A 39 -39.82 -16.62 -5.27
CA GLU A 39 -38.64 -17.12 -6.00
C GLU A 39 -37.89 -15.99 -6.71
N GLU A 40 -38.60 -15.06 -7.36
CA GLU A 40 -37.99 -13.87 -7.98
C GLU A 40 -37.30 -12.99 -6.94
N ARG A 41 -37.94 -12.76 -5.79
CA ARG A 41 -37.36 -11.97 -4.69
C ARG A 41 -36.13 -12.65 -4.09
N ARG A 42 -36.13 -13.98 -3.99
CA ARG A 42 -34.96 -14.77 -3.56
C ARG A 42 -33.81 -14.67 -4.56
N ARG A 43 -34.09 -14.82 -5.87
CA ARG A 43 -33.08 -14.69 -6.92
C ARG A 43 -32.49 -13.29 -6.99
N ALA A 44 -33.31 -12.26 -6.87
CA ALA A 44 -32.85 -10.87 -6.83
C ALA A 44 -31.95 -10.61 -5.62
N ALA A 45 -32.32 -11.13 -4.44
CA ALA A 45 -31.48 -11.02 -3.24
C ALA A 45 -30.15 -11.76 -3.39
N GLU A 46 -30.15 -12.96 -3.97
CA GLU A 46 -28.93 -13.75 -4.19
C GLU A 46 -28.00 -13.11 -5.23
N GLN A 47 -28.56 -12.54 -6.31
CA GLN A 47 -27.79 -11.77 -7.29
C GLN A 47 -27.19 -10.52 -6.68
N SER A 48 -27.97 -9.75 -5.90
CA SER A 48 -27.48 -8.55 -5.23
C SER A 48 -26.36 -8.87 -4.24
N LEU A 49 -26.50 -9.94 -3.45
CA LEU A 49 -25.46 -10.40 -2.52
C LEU A 49 -24.20 -10.83 -3.29
N LYS A 50 -24.35 -11.56 -4.38
CA LYS A 50 -23.23 -12.00 -5.22
C LYS A 50 -22.48 -10.83 -5.85
N GLU A 51 -23.20 -9.81 -6.31
CA GLU A 51 -22.62 -8.61 -6.89
C GLU A 51 -21.89 -7.76 -5.83
N GLN A 52 -22.47 -7.63 -4.63
CA GLN A 52 -21.81 -6.98 -3.48
C GLN A 52 -20.50 -7.69 -3.11
N LEU A 53 -20.53 -9.02 -2.96
CA LEU A 53 -19.34 -9.80 -2.64
C LEU A 53 -18.27 -9.70 -3.74
N ALA A 54 -18.69 -9.71 -5.01
CA ALA A 54 -17.76 -9.55 -6.14
C ALA A 54 -17.11 -8.15 -6.15
N SER A 55 -17.89 -7.10 -5.88
CA SER A 55 -17.37 -5.73 -5.77
C SER A 55 -16.38 -5.61 -4.61
N GLU A 56 -16.74 -6.13 -3.43
CA GLU A 56 -15.87 -6.07 -2.25
C GLU A 56 -14.56 -6.84 -2.46
N GLU A 57 -14.61 -8.01 -3.11
CA GLU A 57 -13.40 -8.75 -3.45
C GLU A 57 -12.52 -7.99 -4.46
N GLN A 58 -13.12 -7.33 -5.45
CA GLN A 58 -12.40 -6.52 -6.43
C GLN A 58 -11.74 -5.31 -5.78
N ASP A 59 -12.44 -4.62 -4.88
CA ASP A 59 -11.90 -3.49 -4.14
C ASP A 59 -10.77 -3.92 -3.20
N ARG A 60 -10.93 -5.05 -2.51
CA ARG A 60 -9.86 -5.63 -1.68
C ARG A 60 -8.63 -5.98 -2.51
N LYS A 61 -8.81 -6.60 -3.69
CA LYS A 61 -7.70 -6.91 -4.60
C LYS A 61 -6.98 -5.63 -5.08
N ARG A 62 -7.74 -4.59 -5.43
CA ARG A 62 -7.18 -3.30 -5.86
C ARG A 62 -6.38 -2.63 -4.74
N GLN A 63 -6.90 -2.66 -3.51
CA GLN A 63 -6.18 -2.14 -2.34
C GLN A 63 -4.89 -2.91 -2.09
N GLN A 64 -4.94 -4.25 -2.09
CA GLN A 64 -3.75 -5.09 -1.92
C GLN A 64 -2.70 -4.85 -3.01
N GLU A 65 -3.11 -4.69 -4.26
CA GLU A 65 -2.19 -4.39 -5.35
C GLU A 65 -1.54 -3.00 -5.19
N PHE A 66 -2.34 -2.00 -4.79
CA PHE A 66 -1.83 -0.66 -4.51
C PHE A 66 -0.82 -0.66 -3.36
N GLU A 67 -1.13 -1.34 -2.25
CA GLU A 67 -0.23 -1.47 -1.10
C GLU A 67 1.05 -2.23 -1.49
N LYS A 68 0.93 -3.31 -2.25
CA LYS A 68 2.09 -4.06 -2.74
C LYS A 68 2.99 -3.20 -3.61
N ARG A 69 2.43 -2.46 -4.58
CA ARG A 69 3.22 -1.56 -5.44
C ARG A 69 3.92 -0.47 -4.63
N ARG A 70 3.23 0.09 -3.64
CA ARG A 70 3.82 1.10 -2.74
C ARG A 70 4.97 0.53 -1.91
N ALA A 71 4.80 -0.68 -1.37
CA ALA A 71 5.84 -1.37 -0.62
C ALA A 71 7.05 -1.72 -1.50
N GLU A 72 6.81 -2.22 -2.72
CA GLU A 72 7.85 -2.51 -3.70
C GLU A 72 8.63 -1.25 -4.09
N GLN A 73 7.92 -0.14 -4.31
CA GLN A 73 8.56 1.14 -4.62
C GLN A 73 9.41 1.63 -3.44
N ALA A 74 8.88 1.59 -2.22
CA ALA A 74 9.61 2.00 -1.02
C ALA A 74 10.87 1.13 -0.79
N ALA A 75 10.75 -0.19 -1.00
CA ALA A 75 11.89 -1.10 -0.89
C ALA A 75 12.97 -0.82 -1.94
N ARG A 76 12.59 -0.50 -3.18
CA ARG A 76 13.53 -0.09 -4.24
C ARG A 76 14.22 1.23 -3.89
N THR A 77 13.46 2.23 -3.44
CA THR A 77 14.01 3.50 -2.95
C THR A 77 15.04 3.25 -1.86
N GLN A 78 14.70 2.47 -0.82
CA GLN A 78 15.61 2.17 0.28
C GLN A 78 16.88 1.46 -0.20
N SER A 79 16.74 0.45 -1.08
CA SER A 79 17.90 -0.27 -1.61
C SER A 79 18.84 0.64 -2.41
N GLU A 80 18.31 1.59 -3.15
CA GLU A 80 19.14 2.57 -3.87
C GLU A 80 19.79 3.55 -2.89
N LEU A 81 19.08 4.01 -1.85
CA LEU A 81 19.67 4.83 -0.80
C LEU A 81 20.87 4.13 -0.15
N ASP A 82 20.68 2.89 0.32
CA ASP A 82 21.73 2.09 0.99
C ASP A 82 22.93 1.87 0.07
N ARG A 83 22.68 1.65 -1.23
CA ARG A 83 23.72 1.48 -2.24
C ARG A 83 24.56 2.75 -2.38
N TYR A 84 23.93 3.91 -2.53
CA TYR A 84 24.65 5.18 -2.69
C TYR A 84 25.34 5.61 -1.40
N GLU A 85 24.76 5.37 -0.22
CA GLU A 85 25.45 5.56 1.07
C GLU A 85 26.74 4.74 1.13
N GLY A 86 26.69 3.46 0.72
CA GLY A 86 27.87 2.60 0.64
C GLY A 86 28.93 3.12 -0.33
N LEU A 87 28.52 3.60 -1.51
CA LEU A 87 29.43 4.17 -2.50
C LEU A 87 30.09 5.47 -1.99
N ILE A 88 29.32 6.33 -1.34
CA ILE A 88 29.83 7.56 -0.71
C ILE A 88 30.84 7.20 0.37
N ARG A 89 30.48 6.29 1.28
CA ARG A 89 31.37 5.81 2.34
C ARG A 89 32.69 5.31 1.76
N GLN A 90 32.62 4.45 0.75
CA GLN A 90 33.79 3.88 0.11
C GLN A 90 34.65 4.95 -0.60
N GLN A 91 34.02 5.92 -1.27
CA GLN A 91 34.74 7.01 -1.94
C GLN A 91 35.48 7.89 -0.93
N VAL A 92 34.84 8.22 0.18
CA VAL A 92 35.44 9.03 1.24
C VAL A 92 36.55 8.27 1.95
N GLU A 93 36.34 6.99 2.27
CA GLU A 93 37.37 6.17 2.91
C GLU A 93 38.60 5.97 2.03
N ARG A 94 38.42 5.80 0.71
CA ARG A 94 39.54 5.72 -0.25
C ARG A 94 40.42 6.97 -0.25
N ASN A 95 39.84 8.13 0.03
CA ASN A 95 40.56 9.40 0.09
C ASN A 95 41.05 9.75 1.50
N TRP A 96 40.74 8.93 2.50
CA TRP A 96 41.04 9.21 3.89
C TRP A 96 42.46 8.77 4.29
N VAL A 97 43.28 9.74 4.67
CA VAL A 97 44.65 9.50 5.17
C VAL A 97 44.63 9.41 6.69
N ARG A 98 44.64 8.20 7.23
CA ARG A 98 44.58 7.97 8.68
C ARG A 98 45.84 8.50 9.38
N PRO A 99 45.73 9.51 10.27
CA PRO A 99 46.88 10.02 11.02
C PRO A 99 47.32 9.02 12.10
N ALA A 100 48.60 9.04 12.47
CA ALA A 100 49.11 8.23 13.57
C ALA A 100 48.60 8.74 14.94
N GLY A 101 48.50 7.85 15.94
CA GLY A 101 48.10 8.23 17.32
C GLY A 101 46.60 8.21 17.59
N TRP A 102 45.87 7.26 17.03
CA TRP A 102 44.43 7.06 17.28
C TRP A 102 44.18 6.08 18.44
N SER A 103 43.06 6.27 19.16
CA SER A 103 42.52 5.32 20.14
C SER A 103 41.25 4.68 19.60
N LYS A 104 41.02 3.40 19.90
CA LYS A 104 39.85 2.64 19.39
C LYS A 104 38.50 3.28 19.66
N ASN A 105 38.41 4.12 20.70
CA ASN A 105 37.17 4.77 21.11
C ASN A 105 36.98 6.18 20.52
N MET A 106 37.88 6.63 19.62
CA MET A 106 37.75 7.93 18.94
C MET A 106 36.66 7.88 17.87
N GLU A 107 35.81 8.91 17.86
CA GLU A 107 34.76 9.09 16.86
C GLU A 107 34.69 10.56 16.46
N CYS A 108 34.78 10.85 15.16
CA CYS A 108 34.53 12.18 14.61
C CYS A 108 33.27 12.13 13.75
N VAL A 109 32.31 13.02 14.01
CA VAL A 109 31.11 13.13 13.18
C VAL A 109 31.18 14.42 12.39
N VAL A 110 31.06 14.29 11.07
CA VAL A 110 31.12 15.40 10.13
C VAL A 110 29.80 15.50 9.37
N ARG A 111 29.24 16.71 9.36
CA ARG A 111 28.10 17.06 8.53
C ARG A 111 28.59 17.58 7.18
N VAL A 112 28.08 16.98 6.12
CA VAL A 112 28.48 17.25 4.74
C VAL A 112 27.28 17.76 3.96
N ARG A 113 27.44 18.87 3.24
CA ARG A 113 26.44 19.42 2.32
C ARG A 113 26.89 19.21 0.90
N LEU A 114 26.00 18.65 0.08
CA LEU A 114 26.27 18.32 -1.31
C LEU A 114 25.45 19.17 -2.27
N SER A 115 26.05 19.48 -3.42
CA SER A 115 25.32 20.00 -4.57
C SER A 115 24.57 18.87 -5.30
N PRO A 116 23.59 19.20 -6.15
CA PRO A 116 22.93 18.22 -7.02
C PRO A 116 23.89 17.51 -8.00
N THR A 117 25.09 18.05 -8.20
CA THR A 117 26.15 17.45 -9.05
C THR A 117 27.08 16.53 -8.27
N GLY A 118 26.88 16.37 -6.95
CA GLY A 118 27.75 15.55 -6.08
C GLY A 118 28.94 16.29 -5.50
N GLU A 119 29.08 17.59 -5.77
CA GLU A 119 30.18 18.38 -5.22
C GLU A 119 29.96 18.68 -3.74
N VAL A 120 31.05 18.59 -2.97
CA VAL A 120 31.01 18.94 -1.55
C VAL A 120 31.02 20.45 -1.39
N ILE A 121 29.88 21.02 -1.03
CA ILE A 121 29.72 22.45 -0.75
C ILE A 121 30.37 22.81 0.59
N LYS A 122 30.15 21.97 1.61
CA LYS A 122 30.63 22.21 2.96
C LYS A 122 30.79 20.91 3.73
N ALA A 123 31.90 20.75 4.43
CA ALA A 123 32.11 19.74 5.47
C ALA A 123 32.35 20.46 6.80
N THR A 124 31.70 20.02 7.88
CA THR A 124 31.83 20.64 9.20
C THR A 124 31.80 19.56 10.28
N VAL A 125 32.82 19.52 11.13
CA VAL A 125 32.84 18.66 12.31
C VAL A 125 31.77 19.12 13.29
N ILE A 126 30.78 18.26 13.54
CA ILE A 126 29.70 18.50 14.52
C ILE A 126 29.98 17.80 15.85
N ARG A 127 30.80 16.74 15.84
CA ARG A 127 31.32 16.08 17.03
C ARG A 127 32.81 15.80 16.83
N PRO A 128 33.71 16.52 17.51
CA PRO A 128 35.14 16.27 17.39
C PRO A 128 35.53 14.97 18.10
N SER A 129 36.59 14.33 17.62
CA SER A 129 37.13 13.09 18.22
C SER A 129 37.97 13.32 19.48
N GLY A 130 38.27 14.58 19.81
CA GLY A 130 39.24 14.95 20.83
C GLY A 130 40.69 14.93 20.32
N ASN A 131 40.91 14.63 19.04
CA ASN A 131 42.21 14.65 18.38
C ASN A 131 42.15 15.56 17.13
N PRO A 132 42.60 16.83 17.22
CA PRO A 132 42.47 17.77 16.11
C PRO A 132 43.15 17.32 14.79
N PRO A 133 44.33 16.67 14.79
CA PRO A 133 44.87 16.00 13.61
C PRO A 133 43.92 14.98 12.95
N PHE A 134 43.20 14.19 13.75
CA PHE A 134 42.20 13.24 13.26
C PHE A 134 41.02 13.97 12.61
N ASP A 135 40.46 14.97 13.28
CA ASP A 135 39.32 15.74 12.78
C ASP A 135 39.64 16.45 11.46
N ARG A 136 40.83 17.06 11.34
CA ARG A 136 41.30 17.69 10.09
C ARG A 136 41.51 16.68 8.97
N SER A 137 42.02 15.49 9.27
CA SER A 137 42.18 14.43 8.29
C SER A 137 40.83 14.00 7.71
N VAL A 138 39.82 13.88 8.57
CA VAL A 138 38.45 13.55 8.17
C VAL A 138 37.85 14.63 7.27
N GLU A 139 37.92 15.91 7.65
CA GLU A 139 37.44 17.01 6.81
C GLU A 139 38.10 16.99 5.43
N ASN A 140 39.42 16.83 5.38
CA ASN A 140 40.18 16.74 4.13
C ASN A 140 39.75 15.55 3.26
N ALA A 141 39.45 14.40 3.87
CA ALA A 141 39.00 13.22 3.14
C ALA A 141 37.67 13.46 2.43
N VAL A 142 36.72 14.13 3.12
CA VAL A 142 35.42 14.47 2.56
C VAL A 142 35.58 15.42 1.37
N TYR A 143 36.37 16.49 1.50
CA TYR A 143 36.58 17.43 0.38
C TYR A 143 37.31 16.76 -0.81
N LYS A 144 38.30 15.89 -0.56
CA LYS A 144 39.01 15.15 -1.62
C LYS A 144 38.14 14.12 -2.33
N ALA A 145 37.10 13.62 -1.66
CA ALA A 145 36.18 12.66 -2.25
C ALA A 145 35.20 13.29 -3.26
N SER A 146 35.17 14.63 -3.35
CA SER A 146 34.35 15.36 -4.31
C SER A 146 34.81 15.11 -5.77
N PRO A 147 33.89 14.88 -6.72
CA PRO A 147 32.45 14.72 -6.53
C PRO A 147 32.08 13.33 -6.01
N LEU A 148 31.11 13.27 -5.10
CA LEU A 148 30.57 12.04 -4.54
C LEU A 148 29.54 11.41 -5.49
N PRO A 149 29.47 10.07 -5.55
CA PRO A 149 28.48 9.37 -6.35
C PRO A 149 27.07 9.61 -5.78
N LEU A 150 26.17 10.13 -6.62
CA LEU A 150 24.78 10.40 -6.25
C LEU A 150 23.80 9.77 -7.27
N PRO A 151 22.57 9.47 -6.84
CA PRO A 151 21.51 9.05 -7.75
C PRO A 151 21.11 10.20 -8.69
N GLU A 152 20.79 9.87 -9.95
CA GLU A 152 20.24 10.84 -10.92
C GLU A 152 18.79 11.24 -10.58
N ASP A 153 18.10 10.41 -9.78
CA ASP A 153 16.75 10.68 -9.30
C ASP A 153 16.74 11.85 -8.29
N LYS A 154 16.08 12.93 -8.67
CA LYS A 154 15.96 14.15 -7.84
C LYS A 154 15.27 13.90 -6.50
N GLY A 155 14.34 12.95 -6.42
CA GLY A 155 13.66 12.60 -5.18
C GLY A 155 14.59 11.91 -4.19
N LEU A 156 15.54 11.10 -4.69
CA LEU A 156 16.56 10.46 -3.85
C LEU A 156 17.61 11.47 -3.38
N PHE A 157 17.96 12.46 -4.20
CA PHE A 157 18.94 13.48 -3.85
C PHE A 157 18.60 14.26 -2.56
N GLU A 158 17.32 14.49 -2.27
CA GLU A 158 16.91 15.19 -1.04
C GLU A 158 17.43 14.49 0.23
N HIS A 159 17.61 13.17 0.20
CA HIS A 159 18.22 12.40 1.29
C HIS A 159 19.73 12.60 1.42
N PHE A 160 20.40 12.98 0.33
CA PHE A 160 21.86 13.16 0.27
C PHE A 160 22.31 14.63 0.31
N ARG A 161 21.38 15.59 0.26
CA ARG A 161 21.70 17.02 0.33
C ARG A 161 22.53 17.36 1.57
N GLU A 162 22.20 16.74 2.71
CA GLU A 162 22.93 16.89 3.96
C GLU A 162 23.12 15.52 4.61
N LEU A 163 24.37 15.10 4.74
CA LEU A 163 24.76 13.78 5.26
C LEU A 163 25.56 13.95 6.54
N GLU A 164 25.40 13.00 7.47
CA GLU A 164 26.26 12.90 8.65
C GLU A 164 27.11 11.63 8.54
N LEU A 165 28.42 11.80 8.43
CA LEU A 165 29.38 10.71 8.30
C LEU A 165 30.12 10.53 9.63
N ARG A 166 30.20 9.30 10.13
CA ARG A 166 30.87 8.98 11.40
C ARG A 166 32.18 8.23 11.17
N PHE A 167 33.28 8.88 11.48
CA PHE A 167 34.62 8.35 11.27
C PHE A 167 35.17 7.76 12.55
N ARG A 168 35.57 6.49 12.47
CA ARG A 168 36.31 5.79 13.52
C ARG A 168 37.65 5.33 12.96
N PRO A 169 38.69 5.14 13.77
CA PRO A 169 40.01 4.71 13.29
C PRO A 169 39.97 3.39 12.50
N GLU A 170 39.07 2.50 12.89
CA GLU A 170 38.83 1.21 12.24
C GLU A 170 38.20 1.39 10.83
N GLY A 171 37.48 2.48 10.60
CA GLY A 171 36.83 2.80 9.31
C GLY A 171 35.67 3.79 9.46
N LEU A 172 35.05 4.14 8.34
CA LEU A 172 33.87 4.99 8.29
C LEU A 172 32.62 4.12 8.55
N THR A 173 31.80 4.49 9.53
CA THR A 173 30.53 3.81 9.87
C THR A 173 29.36 4.71 9.53
#